data_AF-A0A2J6T2P2-F1
#
_entry.id   AF-A0A2J6T2P2-F1
#
_cell.length_a   1.000
_cell.length_b   1.000
_cell.length_c   1.000
_cell.angle_alpha   90.00
_cell.angle_beta   90.00
_cell.angle_gamma   90.00
#
_symmetry.space_group_name_H-M   'P 1'
#
loop_
_entity.id
_entity.type
_entity.pdbx_description
1 polymer ?
#
loop_
_entity_poly.entity_id
_entity_poly.type
_entity_poly.pdbx_seq_one_letter_code
_entity_poly.pdbx_strand_id
1 'polypeptide(L)'
;MAYNPKPSTGRRVIIIGAGIHGLAAAKTYLEMVPDIQLTVIDDDDSVGGVWSRSRVHSNLMADSATPTFDFSDLQMSEEFDIPEWSSIPGPIVHEYLERCVFNTQVTSVEKEGRGWKVYTKRSGEAVIAKGQTLTCDVLMVATGHFTVPKLPNIDISAFEGKTFHTKDVNERSEELLSRTLKPLLFNSRNWWDRFVVSGGNAWGKKLFEWFWQSTTNNRIGDRYEKSENGRLLKPKILNLFWSQAGISLVHNRDASVFDALDQGEKIHVARASIVSMKEKILHLSNQSQVNADAVIFATGWEPITGQIFSPELQAELGLPVLWDSLPEAEEKYWKELDASEDRKILDLYPLFDNLPYKYTQQEVEYTPFRLFRSLVPPSLTADRNIVFLGKLGNVQQTSLAEINALWSVAYLEGLLPLERLVSDQDAMNREVARVSAFMKRRYPGRRNIPLALLEVRDWMDMLLRDLGVRTDRNRLAWERSANRVFGWWGLKGWMAEWFKPYEPVVYKGIIGEFLERLGQQDDDKKTR
;
A
#
# COMPACT_ATOMS: atom_id res chain seq x y z
N MET A 1 -3.25 24.92 12.62
CA MET A 1 -4.34 25.94 12.61
C MET A 1 -5.57 25.40 13.33
N ALA A 2 -6.51 26.24 13.75
CA ALA A 2 -7.78 25.81 14.34
C ALA A 2 -8.72 25.19 13.27
N TYR A 3 -9.72 24.41 13.71
CA TYR A 3 -10.78 23.86 12.86
C TYR A 3 -11.45 24.94 12.01
N ASN A 4 -11.53 24.69 10.70
CA ASN A 4 -12.22 25.54 9.74
C ASN A 4 -13.40 24.74 9.14
N PRO A 5 -14.65 25.25 9.16
CA PRO A 5 -15.78 24.51 8.58
C PRO A 5 -15.88 24.60 7.05
N LYS A 6 -15.06 25.42 6.39
CA LYS A 6 -15.05 25.58 4.93
C LYS A 6 -13.64 25.37 4.38
N PRO A 7 -13.49 24.89 3.13
CA PRO A 7 -12.20 24.88 2.47
C PRO A 7 -11.55 26.26 2.40
N SER A 8 -10.22 26.27 2.30
CA SER A 8 -9.45 27.46 1.98
C SER A 8 -9.64 27.85 0.51
N THR A 9 -9.77 29.14 0.23
CA THR A 9 -9.91 29.65 -1.14
C THR A 9 -8.54 29.96 -1.75
N GLY A 10 -8.36 29.63 -3.04
CA GLY A 10 -7.21 30.07 -3.83
C GLY A 10 -5.85 29.45 -3.50
N ARG A 11 -5.77 28.39 -2.67
CA ARG A 11 -4.51 27.65 -2.47
C ARG A 11 -4.07 26.92 -3.73
N ARG A 12 -2.76 26.84 -3.92
CA ARG A 12 -2.08 26.06 -4.96
C ARG A 12 -1.67 24.72 -4.38
N VAL A 13 -2.09 23.64 -5.03
CA VAL A 13 -1.82 22.25 -4.63
C VAL A 13 -0.99 21.59 -5.72
N ILE A 14 0.16 21.03 -5.36
CA ILE A 14 0.91 20.12 -6.24
C ILE A 14 0.72 18.67 -5.77
N ILE A 15 0.37 17.78 -6.69
CA ILE A 15 0.39 16.33 -6.49
C ILE A 15 1.55 15.75 -7.30
N ILE A 16 2.43 14.98 -6.64
CA ILE A 16 3.55 14.26 -7.27
C ILE A 16 3.17 12.79 -7.40
N GLY A 17 3.05 12.31 -8.63
CA GLY A 17 2.59 10.97 -8.99
C GLY A 17 1.11 10.95 -9.38
N ALA A 18 0.81 10.36 -10.52
CA ALA A 18 -0.51 10.16 -11.12
C ALA A 18 -0.85 8.65 -11.29
N GLY A 19 -0.31 7.83 -10.38
CA GLY A 19 -0.89 6.53 -10.08
C GLY A 19 -2.23 6.64 -9.32
N ILE A 20 -2.84 5.50 -9.02
CA ILE A 20 -4.16 5.36 -8.37
C ILE A 20 -4.39 6.36 -7.22
N HIS A 21 -3.44 6.51 -6.30
CA HIS A 21 -3.56 7.40 -5.14
C HIS A 21 -3.50 8.90 -5.50
N GLY A 22 -2.77 9.28 -6.56
CA GLY A 22 -2.68 10.65 -7.04
C GLY A 22 -3.91 11.08 -7.83
N LEU A 23 -4.45 10.18 -8.67
CA LEU A 23 -5.70 10.42 -9.41
C LEU A 23 -6.90 10.51 -8.46
N ALA A 24 -6.98 9.64 -7.44
CA ALA A 24 -8.00 9.74 -6.39
C ALA A 24 -7.92 11.08 -5.64
N ALA A 25 -6.71 11.51 -5.26
CA ALA A 25 -6.51 12.81 -4.60
C ALA A 25 -6.89 14.01 -5.49
N ALA A 26 -6.57 13.97 -6.79
CA ALA A 26 -6.96 15.00 -7.74
C ALA A 26 -8.49 15.11 -7.86
N LYS A 27 -9.18 13.98 -8.07
CA LYS A 27 -10.65 13.87 -8.09
C LYS A 27 -11.26 14.47 -6.83
N THR A 28 -10.83 14.00 -5.65
CA THR A 28 -11.37 14.47 -4.36
C THR A 28 -11.13 15.97 -4.14
N TYR A 29 -9.98 16.52 -4.56
CA TYR A 29 -9.74 17.96 -4.43
C TYR A 29 -10.70 18.79 -5.29
N LEU A 30 -10.99 18.35 -6.53
CA LEU A 30 -11.93 19.01 -7.43
C LEU A 30 -13.38 18.93 -6.94
N GLU A 31 -13.79 17.81 -6.34
CA GLU A 31 -15.13 17.67 -5.75
C GLU A 31 -15.31 18.49 -4.46
N MET A 32 -14.30 18.53 -3.60
CA MET A 32 -14.39 19.24 -2.30
C MET A 32 -14.09 20.73 -2.39
N VAL A 33 -13.28 21.16 -3.37
CA VAL A 33 -12.79 22.54 -3.50
C VAL A 33 -12.78 22.96 -4.98
N PRO A 34 -13.95 23.33 -5.57
CA PRO A 34 -14.04 23.58 -7.02
C PRO A 34 -13.12 24.70 -7.55
N ASP A 35 -12.78 25.68 -6.72
CA ASP A 35 -11.91 26.82 -7.07
C ASP A 35 -10.40 26.56 -6.84
N ILE A 36 -9.97 25.31 -6.66
CA ILE A 36 -8.58 24.96 -6.30
C ILE A 36 -7.61 25.08 -7.49
N GLN A 37 -6.41 25.65 -7.24
CA GLN A 37 -5.33 25.65 -8.23
C GLN A 37 -4.51 24.36 -8.13
N LEU A 38 -5.01 23.31 -8.76
CA LEU A 38 -4.39 21.98 -8.76
C LEU A 38 -3.37 21.82 -9.90
N THR A 39 -2.22 21.23 -9.60
CA THR A 39 -1.21 20.78 -10.58
C THR A 39 -0.80 19.35 -10.23
N VAL A 40 -0.82 18.45 -11.21
CA VAL A 40 -0.42 17.04 -11.03
C VAL A 40 0.78 16.75 -11.92
N ILE A 41 1.80 16.09 -11.37
CA ILE A 41 3.14 15.96 -11.96
C ILE A 41 3.59 14.49 -11.88
N ASP A 42 3.89 13.85 -13.00
CA ASP A 42 4.32 12.44 -13.07
C ASP A 42 5.46 12.25 -14.10
N ASP A 43 6.37 11.33 -13.79
CA ASP A 43 7.62 11.08 -14.51
C ASP A 43 7.58 9.95 -15.55
N ASP A 44 6.52 9.13 -15.58
CA ASP A 44 6.22 8.28 -16.73
C ASP A 44 5.63 9.10 -17.91
N ASP A 45 5.58 8.49 -19.08
CA ASP A 45 5.00 9.06 -20.31
C ASP A 45 3.46 9.08 -20.33
N SER A 46 2.84 8.42 -19.36
CA SER A 46 1.42 8.05 -19.34
C SER A 46 0.95 7.74 -17.92
N VAL A 47 -0.36 7.79 -17.68
CA VAL A 47 -0.94 7.74 -16.34
C VAL A 47 -0.81 6.35 -15.68
N GLY A 48 -1.03 6.28 -14.36
CA GLY A 48 -1.25 5.01 -13.66
C GLY A 48 -0.05 4.44 -12.91
N GLY A 49 1.14 5.01 -13.10
CA GLY A 49 2.36 4.64 -12.35
C GLY A 49 2.79 3.20 -12.63
N VAL A 50 2.53 2.25 -11.72
CA VAL A 50 2.79 0.82 -12.01
C VAL A 50 1.91 0.25 -13.13
N TRP A 51 0.84 0.96 -13.49
CA TRP A 51 -0.05 0.67 -14.63
C TRP A 51 0.15 1.64 -15.80
N SER A 52 1.30 2.33 -15.91
CA SER A 52 1.63 3.15 -17.08
C SER A 52 1.95 2.30 -18.31
N ARG A 53 1.82 2.91 -19.49
CA ARG A 53 1.94 2.25 -20.80
C ARG A 53 3.30 1.59 -20.99
N SER A 54 4.36 2.23 -20.48
CA SER A 54 5.73 1.72 -20.47
C SER A 54 5.91 0.47 -19.60
N ARG A 55 5.03 0.20 -18.61
CA ARG A 55 5.15 -0.91 -17.65
C ARG A 55 4.13 -2.04 -17.86
N VAL A 56 3.02 -1.74 -18.55
CA VAL A 56 1.93 -2.67 -18.88
C VAL A 56 2.22 -3.43 -20.18
N HIS A 57 2.40 -4.76 -20.08
CA HIS A 57 2.50 -5.65 -21.24
C HIS A 57 1.20 -6.44 -21.46
N SER A 58 0.93 -6.91 -22.67
CA SER A 58 -0.31 -7.63 -23.05
C SER A 58 -0.71 -8.78 -22.10
N ASN A 59 0.27 -9.59 -21.68
CA ASN A 59 0.06 -10.72 -20.76
C ASN A 59 0.02 -10.31 -19.27
N LEU A 60 -0.12 -9.02 -18.94
CA LEU A 60 -0.27 -8.56 -17.55
C LEU A 60 -1.74 -8.69 -17.17
N MET A 61 -1.99 -9.06 -15.92
CA MET A 61 -3.32 -9.25 -15.36
C MET A 61 -3.33 -8.67 -13.94
N ALA A 62 -4.46 -8.13 -13.52
CA ALA A 62 -4.65 -7.72 -12.13
C ALA A 62 -4.68 -8.93 -11.18
N ASP A 63 -4.23 -8.69 -9.93
CA ASP A 63 -4.39 -9.59 -8.78
C ASP A 63 -5.87 -9.75 -8.38
N SER A 64 -6.59 -8.63 -8.48
CA SER A 64 -8.00 -8.49 -8.17
C SER A 64 -8.88 -8.85 -9.37
N ALA A 65 -10.11 -9.26 -9.08
CA ALA A 65 -11.18 -9.37 -10.07
C ALA A 65 -12.07 -8.12 -10.02
N THR A 66 -12.90 -7.89 -11.03
CA THR A 66 -14.05 -6.97 -10.89
C THR A 66 -15.03 -7.48 -9.82
N PRO A 67 -15.77 -6.62 -9.10
CA PRO A 67 -15.60 -5.18 -8.99
C PRO A 67 -14.52 -4.77 -7.95
N THR A 68 -13.67 -5.69 -7.49
CA THR A 68 -12.75 -5.48 -6.35
C THR A 68 -11.48 -4.68 -6.66
N PHE A 69 -11.26 -4.28 -7.92
CA PHE A 69 -10.21 -3.34 -8.32
C PHE A 69 -10.75 -1.91 -8.53
N ASP A 70 -12.06 -1.75 -8.63
CA ASP A 70 -12.73 -0.56 -9.14
C ASP A 70 -12.65 0.61 -8.14
N PHE A 71 -12.82 1.85 -8.61
CA PHE A 71 -13.19 3.00 -7.79
C PHE A 71 -14.68 2.93 -7.45
N SER A 72 -15.07 3.57 -6.34
CA SER A 72 -16.41 3.45 -5.77
C SER A 72 -17.56 3.89 -6.70
N ASP A 73 -17.30 4.79 -7.65
CA ASP A 73 -18.30 5.35 -8.54
C ASP A 73 -18.14 5.03 -10.03
N LEU A 74 -17.04 4.39 -10.44
CA LEU A 74 -16.69 4.08 -11.83
C LEU A 74 -16.45 2.56 -11.98
N GLN A 75 -17.46 1.78 -12.37
CA GLN A 75 -17.34 0.32 -12.42
C GLN A 75 -16.78 -0.17 -13.77
N MET A 76 -15.83 -1.10 -13.73
CA MET A 76 -15.27 -1.74 -14.93
C MET A 76 -16.30 -2.59 -15.68
N SER A 77 -17.31 -3.11 -14.97
CA SER A 77 -18.45 -3.83 -15.57
C SER A 77 -19.44 -2.91 -16.29
N GLU A 78 -19.50 -1.62 -15.94
CA GLU A 78 -20.38 -0.64 -16.59
C GLU A 78 -19.67 0.06 -17.77
N GLU A 79 -18.37 0.36 -17.65
CA GLU A 79 -17.61 1.13 -18.65
C GLU A 79 -16.88 0.25 -19.70
N PHE A 80 -16.60 -1.03 -19.42
CA PHE A 80 -15.76 -1.90 -20.28
C PHE A 80 -16.37 -3.28 -20.61
N ASP A 81 -17.66 -3.50 -20.34
CA ASP A 81 -18.37 -4.79 -20.53
C ASP A 81 -17.71 -6.01 -19.82
N ILE A 82 -16.83 -5.77 -18.83
CA ILE A 82 -16.12 -6.85 -18.12
C ILE A 82 -17.08 -7.54 -17.12
N PRO A 83 -17.35 -8.85 -17.25
CA PRO A 83 -18.23 -9.56 -16.30
C PRO A 83 -17.70 -9.49 -14.87
N GLU A 84 -18.59 -9.37 -13.88
CA GLU A 84 -18.19 -9.44 -12.47
C GLU A 84 -17.38 -10.72 -12.16
N TRP A 85 -16.46 -10.62 -11.20
CA TRP A 85 -15.61 -11.71 -10.71
C TRP A 85 -14.66 -12.32 -11.76
N SER A 86 -14.51 -11.66 -12.91
CA SER A 86 -13.56 -12.04 -13.96
C SER A 86 -12.19 -11.36 -13.80
N SER A 87 -11.19 -11.80 -14.58
CA SER A 87 -9.82 -11.29 -14.49
C SER A 87 -9.61 -10.08 -15.40
N ILE A 88 -9.09 -8.98 -14.84
CA ILE A 88 -8.87 -7.72 -15.57
C ILE A 88 -7.49 -7.77 -16.26
N PRO A 89 -7.39 -7.58 -17.59
CA PRO A 89 -6.11 -7.42 -18.29
C PRO A 89 -5.44 -6.09 -17.94
N GLY A 90 -4.12 -6.08 -17.82
CA GLY A 90 -3.33 -4.87 -17.56
C GLY A 90 -3.59 -3.70 -18.51
N PRO A 91 -3.76 -3.92 -19.83
CA PRO A 91 -4.15 -2.85 -20.76
C PRO A 91 -5.47 -2.16 -20.41
N ILE A 92 -6.48 -2.90 -19.93
CA ILE A 92 -7.74 -2.30 -19.48
C ILE A 92 -7.55 -1.54 -18.16
N VAL A 93 -6.64 -2.00 -17.28
CA VAL A 93 -6.27 -1.21 -16.08
C VAL A 93 -5.60 0.12 -16.45
N HIS A 94 -4.85 0.18 -17.56
CA HIS A 94 -4.30 1.44 -18.07
C HIS A 94 -5.42 2.35 -18.61
N GLU A 95 -6.25 1.82 -19.51
CA GLU A 95 -7.35 2.54 -20.16
C GLU A 95 -8.37 3.11 -19.14
N TYR A 96 -8.69 2.32 -18.11
CA TYR A 96 -9.52 2.70 -16.96
C TYR A 96 -8.99 3.93 -16.19
N LEU A 97 -7.67 4.16 -16.21
CA LEU A 97 -7.04 5.29 -15.54
C LEU A 97 -6.81 6.49 -16.49
N GLU A 98 -6.76 6.28 -17.81
CA GLU A 98 -6.20 7.19 -18.85
C GLU A 98 -6.91 8.55 -19.07
N ARG A 99 -7.85 8.94 -18.20
CA ARG A 99 -8.65 10.17 -18.33
C ARG A 99 -7.88 11.47 -17.92
N CYS A 100 -6.54 11.47 -18.02
CA CYS A 100 -5.63 12.57 -17.64
C CYS A 100 -4.32 12.57 -18.48
N VAL A 101 -3.53 13.65 -18.46
CA VAL A 101 -2.35 13.84 -19.35
C VAL A 101 -1.12 14.36 -18.59
N PHE A 102 0.05 13.75 -18.80
CA PHE A 102 1.35 14.07 -18.14
C PHE A 102 2.54 14.05 -19.10
N ASN A 103 3.74 14.42 -18.60
CA ASN A 103 5.12 14.19 -19.10
C ASN A 103 6.07 15.22 -18.43
N THR A 104 6.24 15.14 -17.09
CA THR A 104 7.05 16.09 -16.31
C THR A 104 7.55 15.45 -15.01
N GLN A 105 8.84 15.18 -14.89
CA GLN A 105 9.44 14.61 -13.68
C GLN A 105 9.67 15.68 -12.59
N VAL A 106 9.43 15.36 -11.32
CA VAL A 106 9.97 16.13 -10.18
C VAL A 106 11.37 15.64 -9.85
N THR A 107 12.34 16.56 -9.76
CA THR A 107 13.74 16.24 -9.44
C THR A 107 14.10 16.55 -7.99
N SER A 108 13.56 17.63 -7.41
CA SER A 108 13.72 17.94 -5.98
C SER A 108 12.60 18.84 -5.43
N VAL A 109 12.48 18.87 -4.10
CA VAL A 109 11.53 19.71 -3.36
C VAL A 109 12.23 20.38 -2.17
N GLU A 110 12.08 21.69 -2.06
CA GLU A 110 12.59 22.53 -0.96
C GLU A 110 11.41 23.19 -0.21
N LYS A 111 11.57 23.49 1.08
CA LYS A 111 10.60 24.30 1.85
C LYS A 111 10.74 25.78 1.48
N GLU A 112 9.61 26.48 1.31
CA GLU A 112 9.58 27.92 1.04
C GLU A 112 8.60 28.63 1.99
N GLY A 113 9.09 29.06 3.16
CA GLY A 113 8.27 29.65 4.21
C GLY A 113 7.30 28.61 4.80
N ARG A 114 6.00 28.76 4.50
CA ARG A 114 4.96 27.76 4.83
C ARG A 114 4.54 26.90 3.62
N GLY A 115 5.03 27.21 2.43
CA GLY A 115 4.78 26.45 1.20
C GLY A 115 5.96 25.60 0.78
N TRP A 116 5.90 25.11 -0.45
CA TRP A 116 6.92 24.25 -1.06
C TRP A 116 7.35 24.79 -2.41
N LYS A 117 8.64 24.64 -2.71
CA LYS A 117 9.24 24.87 -4.01
C LYS A 117 9.56 23.52 -4.65
N VAL A 118 9.01 23.28 -5.84
CA VAL A 118 9.11 22.01 -6.56
C VAL A 118 9.89 22.25 -7.84
N TYR A 119 10.98 21.51 -8.02
CA TYR A 119 11.82 21.57 -9.21
C TYR A 119 11.45 20.44 -10.17
N THR A 120 11.21 20.78 -11.43
CA THR A 120 10.76 19.84 -12.45
C THR A 120 11.67 19.82 -13.68
N LYS A 121 11.59 18.71 -14.41
CA LYS A 121 12.32 18.47 -15.66
C LYS A 121 11.40 17.78 -16.67
N ARG A 122 11.43 18.19 -17.94
CA ARG A 122 10.70 17.49 -19.00
C ARG A 122 11.50 16.30 -19.53
N SER A 123 10.83 15.24 -19.98
CA SER A 123 11.52 14.12 -20.61
C SER A 123 12.21 14.58 -21.90
N GLY A 124 13.46 14.13 -22.10
CA GLY A 124 14.32 14.52 -23.22
C GLY A 124 15.23 15.74 -23.00
N GLU A 125 15.04 16.53 -21.94
CA GLU A 125 15.89 17.71 -21.68
C GLU A 125 17.26 17.36 -21.06
N ALA A 126 18.26 18.22 -21.24
CA ALA A 126 19.55 18.10 -20.56
C ALA A 126 19.43 18.39 -19.05
N VAL A 127 20.40 17.94 -18.24
CA VAL A 127 20.42 18.23 -16.80
C VAL A 127 20.93 19.65 -16.55
N ILE A 128 20.03 20.63 -16.69
CA ILE A 128 20.25 22.01 -16.22
C ILE A 128 19.95 22.03 -14.72
N ALA A 129 20.90 22.52 -13.91
CA ALA A 129 20.98 22.27 -12.47
C ALA A 129 19.80 22.72 -11.58
N LYS A 130 18.79 23.44 -12.10
CA LYS A 130 17.55 23.81 -11.38
C LYS A 130 16.25 23.71 -12.19
N GLY A 131 16.26 23.10 -13.38
CA GLY A 131 15.03 22.77 -14.15
C GLY A 131 14.04 23.94 -14.35
N GLN A 132 12.74 23.62 -14.43
CA GLN A 132 11.66 24.59 -14.21
C GLN A 132 11.29 24.60 -12.71
N THR A 133 10.98 25.77 -12.16
CA THR A 133 10.60 25.91 -10.74
C THR A 133 9.11 26.23 -10.62
N LEU A 134 8.40 25.44 -9.82
CA LEU A 134 7.02 25.67 -9.40
C LEU A 134 6.98 25.96 -7.89
N THR A 135 5.93 26.65 -7.43
CA THR A 135 5.70 26.88 -5.99
C THR A 135 4.24 26.61 -5.65
N CYS A 136 4.00 25.98 -4.50
CA CYS A 136 2.66 25.64 -4.01
C CYS A 136 2.53 25.89 -2.50
N ASP A 137 1.29 25.97 -2.06
CA ASP A 137 0.92 26.19 -0.66
C ASP A 137 0.65 24.85 0.06
N VAL A 138 0.45 23.79 -0.72
CA VAL A 138 0.18 22.41 -0.30
C VAL A 138 0.86 21.41 -1.24
N LEU A 139 1.41 20.33 -0.70
CA LEU A 139 2.03 19.24 -1.46
C LEU A 139 1.43 17.86 -1.10
N MET A 140 1.12 17.04 -2.10
CA MET A 140 0.71 15.65 -1.92
C MET A 140 1.68 14.72 -2.65
N VAL A 141 2.28 13.76 -1.95
CA VAL A 141 3.33 12.89 -2.51
C VAL A 141 2.79 11.46 -2.69
N ALA A 142 2.35 11.15 -3.90
CA ALA A 142 1.70 9.90 -4.31
C ALA A 142 2.62 8.96 -5.11
N THR A 143 3.94 9.10 -4.98
CA THR A 143 5.02 8.42 -5.74
C THR A 143 5.10 6.89 -5.62
N GLY A 144 4.13 6.25 -4.95
CA GLY A 144 4.08 4.80 -4.74
C GLY A 144 5.26 4.25 -3.92
N HIS A 145 5.58 2.98 -4.15
CA HIS A 145 6.72 2.23 -3.56
C HIS A 145 7.54 1.45 -4.60
N PHE A 146 7.04 1.30 -5.83
CA PHE A 146 7.53 0.32 -6.81
C PHE A 146 8.14 1.05 -8.03
N THR A 147 9.16 1.86 -7.74
CA THR A 147 9.69 2.86 -8.68
C THR A 147 11.20 2.68 -8.93
N VAL A 148 11.97 2.44 -7.87
CA VAL A 148 13.43 2.22 -7.88
C VAL A 148 13.74 0.72 -7.72
N PRO A 149 14.24 0.03 -8.77
CA PRO A 149 14.64 -1.38 -8.72
C PRO A 149 15.66 -1.68 -7.61
N LYS A 150 15.47 -2.80 -6.90
CA LYS A 150 16.49 -3.38 -6.01
C LYS A 150 17.33 -4.38 -6.80
N LEU A 151 18.55 -4.00 -7.17
CA LEU A 151 19.52 -4.90 -7.81
C LEU A 151 20.34 -5.65 -6.74
N PRO A 152 20.86 -6.86 -7.05
CA PRO A 152 21.76 -7.57 -6.13
C PRO A 152 23.11 -6.85 -6.01
N ASN A 153 23.69 -6.83 -4.81
CA ASN A 153 25.03 -6.29 -4.55
C ASN A 153 26.11 -7.29 -4.97
N ILE A 154 26.24 -7.51 -6.27
CA ILE A 154 27.26 -8.33 -6.94
C ILE A 154 27.73 -7.60 -8.21
N ASP A 155 28.93 -7.90 -8.69
CA ASP A 155 29.34 -7.44 -10.02
C ASP A 155 28.53 -8.18 -11.10
N ILE A 156 27.74 -7.42 -11.85
CA ILE A 156 26.97 -7.89 -13.02
C ILE A 156 27.64 -7.54 -14.35
N SER A 157 28.72 -6.74 -14.34
CA SER A 157 29.38 -6.23 -15.56
C SER A 157 30.23 -7.29 -16.28
N ALA A 158 30.67 -8.32 -15.55
CA ALA A 158 31.39 -9.47 -16.09
C ALA A 158 30.50 -10.52 -16.80
N PHE A 159 29.17 -10.30 -16.86
CA PHE A 159 28.20 -11.19 -17.51
C PHE A 159 27.86 -10.71 -18.93
N GLU A 160 28.00 -11.61 -19.90
CA GLU A 160 27.82 -11.37 -21.34
C GLU A 160 26.38 -11.61 -21.82
N GLY A 161 25.53 -12.22 -20.98
CA GLY A 161 24.09 -12.35 -21.22
C GLY A 161 23.32 -11.08 -20.86
N LYS A 162 22.01 -11.07 -21.15
CA LYS A 162 21.15 -9.89 -20.90
C LYS A 162 20.75 -9.81 -19.42
N THR A 163 20.93 -8.64 -18.79
CA THR A 163 20.50 -8.36 -17.41
C THR A 163 19.57 -7.15 -17.34
N PHE A 164 18.49 -7.24 -16.56
CA PHE A 164 17.49 -6.19 -16.35
C PHE A 164 16.59 -6.56 -15.16
N HIS A 165 15.81 -5.60 -14.66
CA HIS A 165 14.87 -5.82 -13.56
C HIS A 165 13.48 -6.20 -14.07
N THR A 166 12.63 -6.76 -13.19
CA THR A 166 11.20 -7.00 -13.48
C THR A 166 10.39 -5.74 -13.85
N LYS A 167 10.95 -4.53 -13.66
CA LYS A 167 10.42 -3.25 -14.15
C LYS A 167 10.42 -3.19 -15.69
N ASP A 168 11.50 -3.66 -16.29
CA ASP A 168 11.87 -3.37 -17.68
C ASP A 168 11.39 -4.48 -18.65
N VAL A 169 10.62 -5.43 -18.13
CA VAL A 169 10.12 -6.62 -18.85
C VAL A 169 9.09 -6.28 -19.93
N ASN A 170 8.43 -5.12 -19.88
CA ASN A 170 7.56 -4.68 -20.97
C ASN A 170 8.37 -4.20 -22.20
N GLU A 171 9.38 -3.35 -21.97
CA GLU A 171 10.31 -2.86 -23.00
C GLU A 171 11.10 -3.99 -23.68
N ARG A 172 11.16 -5.17 -23.05
CA ARG A 172 11.82 -6.39 -23.55
C ARG A 172 10.84 -7.57 -23.72
N SER A 173 9.54 -7.30 -23.83
CA SER A 173 8.50 -8.33 -23.80
C SER A 173 8.46 -9.24 -25.03
N GLU A 174 8.99 -8.82 -26.18
CA GLU A 174 9.21 -9.72 -27.33
C GLU A 174 10.23 -10.83 -27.04
N GLU A 175 11.10 -10.64 -26.04
CA GLU A 175 12.16 -11.60 -25.70
C GLU A 175 11.72 -12.60 -24.60
N LEU A 176 10.72 -12.24 -23.75
CA LEU A 176 10.50 -12.87 -22.44
C LEU A 176 9.03 -12.77 -21.96
N LEU A 177 8.36 -13.90 -21.72
CA LEU A 177 6.95 -13.93 -21.27
C LEU A 177 6.62 -15.02 -20.22
N SER A 178 6.27 -14.60 -19.00
CA SER A 178 5.25 -15.20 -18.09
C SER A 178 5.13 -14.39 -16.77
N ARG A 179 3.96 -14.42 -16.09
CA ARG A 179 3.67 -13.66 -14.82
C ARG A 179 2.67 -14.40 -13.89
N THR A 180 2.74 -14.18 -12.56
CA THR A 180 1.79 -14.69 -11.50
C THR A 180 1.78 -13.80 -10.21
N LEU A 181 0.88 -14.02 -9.22
CA LEU A 181 0.05 -12.95 -8.55
C LEU A 181 -0.48 -13.21 -7.05
N LYS A 182 -1.22 -12.25 -6.43
CA LYS A 182 -2.40 -12.21 -5.44
C LYS A 182 -2.36 -11.86 -3.87
N PRO A 183 -3.49 -11.83 -3.02
CA PRO A 183 -3.65 -11.20 -1.64
C PRO A 183 -4.27 -12.11 -0.48
N LEU A 184 -5.08 -11.82 0.61
CA LEU A 184 -6.09 -10.79 1.09
C LEU A 184 -6.63 -10.99 2.60
N LEU A 185 -7.20 -9.96 3.30
CA LEU A 185 -8.35 -9.87 4.32
C LEU A 185 -8.29 -10.12 5.90
N PHE A 186 -8.65 -9.12 6.75
CA PHE A 186 -8.92 -9.06 8.25
C PHE A 186 -9.68 -7.73 8.67
N ASN A 187 -9.97 -7.32 9.94
CA ASN A 187 -10.33 -7.91 11.26
C ASN A 187 -10.61 -6.82 12.35
N SER A 188 -11.84 -6.73 12.89
CA SER A 188 -12.26 -5.69 13.85
C SER A 188 -12.27 -6.11 15.34
N ARG A 189 -12.00 -5.17 16.26
CA ARG A 189 -11.77 -5.48 17.68
C ARG A 189 -13.06 -5.64 18.52
N ASN A 190 -13.64 -6.83 18.47
CA ASN A 190 -14.89 -7.21 19.15
C ASN A 190 -14.69 -8.41 20.13
N TRP A 191 -15.76 -9.07 20.59
CA TRP A 191 -15.66 -10.23 21.48
C TRP A 191 -14.83 -11.39 20.89
N TRP A 192 -14.91 -11.61 19.57
CA TRP A 192 -14.14 -12.63 18.87
C TRP A 192 -12.64 -12.31 18.81
N ASP A 193 -12.23 -11.03 18.79
CA ASP A 193 -10.81 -10.66 18.94
C ASP A 193 -10.29 -11.09 20.32
N ARG A 194 -11.03 -10.76 21.38
CA ARG A 194 -10.64 -11.13 22.76
C ARG A 194 -10.65 -12.64 22.98
N PHE A 195 -11.62 -13.37 22.44
CA PHE A 195 -11.73 -14.81 22.61
C PHE A 195 -10.75 -15.58 21.71
N VAL A 196 -10.74 -15.33 20.40
CA VAL A 196 -10.06 -16.16 19.39
C VAL A 196 -8.68 -15.59 19.02
N VAL A 197 -8.60 -14.29 18.72
CA VAL A 197 -7.37 -13.68 18.15
C VAL A 197 -6.32 -13.41 19.22
N SER A 198 -6.69 -12.92 20.40
CA SER A 198 -5.74 -12.47 21.44
C SER A 198 -4.70 -13.52 21.88
N GLY A 199 -5.05 -14.81 21.78
CA GLY A 199 -4.30 -15.92 22.36
C GLY A 199 -4.50 -16.12 23.87
N GLY A 200 -5.18 -15.19 24.55
CA GLY A 200 -5.39 -15.21 26.02
C GLY A 200 -6.42 -16.23 26.52
N ASN A 201 -7.18 -16.88 25.62
CA ASN A 201 -8.10 -17.96 25.95
C ASN A 201 -7.65 -19.27 25.28
N ALA A 202 -7.46 -20.34 26.06
CA ALA A 202 -6.94 -21.61 25.56
C ALA A 202 -7.86 -22.31 24.52
N TRP A 203 -9.19 -22.11 24.59
CA TRP A 203 -10.13 -22.67 23.61
C TRP A 203 -10.17 -21.83 22.33
N GLY A 204 -10.20 -20.51 22.46
CA GLY A 204 -10.15 -19.60 21.31
C GLY A 204 -8.81 -19.69 20.56
N LYS A 205 -7.69 -19.83 21.27
CA LYS A 205 -6.37 -20.11 20.69
C LYS A 205 -6.37 -21.41 19.87
N LYS A 206 -6.93 -22.51 20.41
CA LYS A 206 -7.07 -23.78 19.65
C LYS A 206 -7.95 -23.62 18.40
N LEU A 207 -9.03 -22.85 18.49
CA LEU A 207 -9.92 -22.56 17.35
C LEU A 207 -9.20 -21.72 16.28
N PHE A 208 -8.44 -20.72 16.68
CA PHE A 208 -7.60 -19.88 15.82
C PHE A 208 -6.52 -20.71 15.11
N GLU A 209 -5.77 -21.52 15.86
CA GLU A 209 -4.74 -22.41 15.33
C GLU A 209 -5.34 -23.42 14.33
N TRP A 210 -6.46 -24.06 14.68
CA TRP A 210 -7.19 -24.95 13.78
C TRP A 210 -7.69 -24.25 12.52
N PHE A 211 -8.30 -23.07 12.63
CA PHE A 211 -8.86 -22.33 11.49
C PHE A 211 -7.77 -21.94 10.48
N TRP A 212 -6.68 -21.35 10.98
CA TRP A 212 -5.57 -20.94 10.12
C TRP A 212 -4.81 -22.14 9.56
N GLN A 213 -4.60 -23.21 10.34
CA GLN A 213 -3.96 -24.42 9.83
C GLN A 213 -4.82 -25.11 8.76
N SER A 214 -6.13 -25.25 9.00
CA SER A 214 -7.08 -25.82 8.05
C SER A 214 -7.12 -25.02 6.74
N THR A 215 -7.24 -23.68 6.85
CA THR A 215 -7.23 -22.80 5.67
C THR A 215 -5.89 -22.85 4.93
N THR A 216 -4.76 -22.95 5.64
CA THR A 216 -3.43 -23.09 5.01
C THR A 216 -3.31 -24.43 4.30
N ASN A 217 -3.68 -25.53 4.95
CA ASN A 217 -3.63 -26.87 4.38
C ASN A 217 -4.52 -26.96 3.13
N ASN A 218 -5.72 -26.37 3.16
CA ASN A 218 -6.65 -26.35 2.01
C ASN A 218 -6.19 -25.43 0.87
N ARG A 219 -5.41 -24.37 1.15
CA ARG A 219 -4.89 -23.43 0.13
C ARG A 219 -3.58 -23.91 -0.50
N ILE A 220 -2.69 -24.52 0.29
CA ILE A 220 -1.42 -25.11 -0.18
C ILE A 220 -1.67 -26.47 -0.84
N GLY A 221 -2.45 -27.35 -0.20
CA GLY A 221 -2.69 -28.71 -0.63
C GLY A 221 -1.41 -29.55 -0.73
N ASP A 222 -1.41 -30.48 -1.69
CA ASP A 222 -0.28 -31.29 -2.14
C ASP A 222 0.62 -30.55 -3.16
N ARG A 223 0.31 -29.30 -3.53
CA ARG A 223 0.86 -28.59 -4.70
C ARG A 223 2.39 -28.53 -4.76
N TYR A 224 3.08 -28.59 -3.62
CA TYR A 224 4.54 -28.55 -3.53
C TYR A 224 5.18 -29.90 -3.21
N GLU A 225 4.41 -30.99 -3.12
CA GLU A 225 4.91 -32.32 -2.72
C GLU A 225 5.13 -33.29 -3.88
N LYS A 226 4.71 -32.92 -5.09
CA LYS A 226 4.72 -33.78 -6.27
C LYS A 226 6.12 -33.97 -6.87
N SER A 227 7.00 -32.98 -6.74
CA SER A 227 8.37 -32.98 -7.28
C SER A 227 9.40 -32.43 -6.29
N GLU A 228 10.69 -32.62 -6.60
CA GLU A 228 11.79 -32.00 -5.85
C GLU A 228 11.80 -30.47 -6.01
N ASN A 229 11.59 -29.97 -7.23
CA ASN A 229 11.39 -28.55 -7.52
C ASN A 229 10.29 -27.93 -6.65
N GLY A 230 9.13 -28.60 -6.55
CA GLY A 230 8.02 -28.20 -5.68
C GLY A 230 8.46 -28.11 -4.21
N ARG A 231 9.15 -29.13 -3.69
CA ARG A 231 9.60 -29.16 -2.29
C ARG A 231 10.63 -28.08 -1.99
N LEU A 232 11.47 -27.69 -2.96
CA LEU A 232 12.43 -26.60 -2.82
C LEU A 232 11.74 -25.22 -2.72
N LEU A 233 10.66 -25.00 -3.49
CA LEU A 233 9.82 -23.79 -3.42
C LEU A 233 8.84 -23.76 -2.25
N LYS A 234 8.55 -24.90 -1.60
CA LYS A 234 7.54 -25.00 -0.54
C LYS A 234 7.73 -23.91 0.54
N PRO A 235 6.74 -23.03 0.76
CA PRO A 235 6.90 -21.90 1.68
C PRO A 235 6.99 -22.39 3.12
N LYS A 236 8.04 -21.95 3.85
CA LYS A 236 8.23 -22.22 5.28
C LYS A 236 7.36 -21.28 6.14
N ILE A 237 6.04 -21.41 6.00
CA ILE A 237 5.05 -20.73 6.87
C ILE A 237 4.39 -21.76 7.79
N LEU A 238 4.08 -21.37 9.02
CA LEU A 238 3.25 -22.18 9.92
C LEU A 238 1.82 -22.27 9.35
N ASN A 239 1.23 -21.10 9.14
CA ASN A 239 -0.06 -20.89 8.52
C ASN A 239 -0.12 -19.47 7.93
N LEU A 240 -1.20 -19.14 7.22
CA LEU A 240 -1.38 -17.86 6.53
C LEU A 240 -1.44 -16.62 7.47
N PHE A 241 -1.68 -16.80 8.77
CA PHE A 241 -1.51 -15.71 9.73
C PHE A 241 -0.03 -15.28 9.84
N TRP A 242 0.94 -16.17 9.63
CA TRP A 242 2.37 -15.86 9.77
C TRP A 242 3.06 -15.56 8.43
N SER A 243 2.38 -14.84 7.54
CA SER A 243 2.92 -14.49 6.22
C SER A 243 4.12 -13.54 6.32
N GLN A 244 5.23 -13.91 5.70
CA GLN A 244 6.52 -13.21 5.83
C GLN A 244 6.65 -12.02 4.87
N ALA A 245 6.44 -12.25 3.58
CA ALA A 245 6.71 -11.28 2.51
C ALA A 245 5.44 -10.67 1.87
N GLY A 246 4.27 -11.16 2.29
CA GLY A 246 2.96 -10.96 1.67
C GLY A 246 2.31 -12.31 1.33
N ILE A 247 0.98 -12.37 1.35
CA ILE A 247 0.23 -13.58 0.92
C ILE A 247 -0.01 -13.46 -0.59
N SER A 248 0.39 -14.47 -1.35
CA SER A 248 0.01 -14.70 -2.76
C SER A 248 -0.92 -15.91 -2.84
N LEU A 249 -1.72 -16.00 -3.91
CA LEU A 249 -2.60 -17.14 -4.22
C LEU A 249 -2.33 -17.62 -5.65
N VAL A 250 -2.79 -18.82 -6.02
CA VAL A 250 -2.68 -19.34 -7.41
C VAL A 250 -4.06 -19.25 -8.10
N HIS A 251 -4.15 -18.83 -9.37
CA HIS A 251 -5.37 -18.95 -10.20
C HIS A 251 -5.34 -20.26 -10.99
N ASN A 252 -6.50 -20.71 -11.48
CA ASN A 252 -6.58 -21.89 -12.35
C ASN A 252 -5.78 -21.71 -13.67
N ARG A 253 -5.68 -20.48 -14.18
CA ARG A 253 -4.82 -20.13 -15.34
C ARG A 253 -3.31 -20.33 -15.10
N ASP A 254 -2.88 -20.36 -13.83
CA ASP A 254 -1.46 -20.51 -13.46
C ASP A 254 -1.10 -21.96 -13.08
N ALA A 255 -2.06 -22.90 -13.14
CA ALA A 255 -1.85 -24.30 -12.74
C ALA A 255 -0.77 -24.99 -13.58
N SER A 256 -0.72 -24.67 -14.88
CA SER A 256 0.29 -25.17 -15.83
C SER A 256 1.74 -24.82 -15.47
N VAL A 257 1.96 -23.76 -14.67
CA VAL A 257 3.29 -23.42 -14.14
C VAL A 257 3.73 -24.46 -13.10
N PHE A 258 2.80 -24.97 -12.29
CA PHE A 258 3.08 -26.06 -11.35
C PHE A 258 3.23 -27.40 -12.07
N ASP A 259 2.46 -27.66 -13.14
CA ASP A 259 2.66 -28.87 -13.96
C ASP A 259 4.06 -28.87 -14.63
N ALA A 260 4.52 -27.72 -15.15
CA ALA A 260 5.87 -27.57 -15.72
C ALA A 260 6.99 -27.60 -14.67
N LEU A 261 6.72 -27.10 -13.46
CA LEU A 261 7.60 -27.21 -12.29
C LEU A 261 7.79 -28.67 -11.88
N ASP A 262 6.70 -29.44 -11.87
CA ASP A 262 6.68 -30.85 -11.46
C ASP A 262 7.28 -31.78 -12.51
N GLN A 263 7.14 -31.47 -13.81
CA GLN A 263 7.85 -32.13 -14.91
C GLN A 263 9.36 -31.93 -14.82
N GLY A 264 9.81 -30.75 -14.37
CA GLY A 264 11.23 -30.43 -14.20
C GLY A 264 12.04 -30.27 -15.49
N GLU A 265 11.43 -30.42 -16.67
CA GLU A 265 12.09 -30.27 -17.98
C GLU A 265 12.43 -28.82 -18.33
N LYS A 266 11.61 -27.86 -17.87
CA LYS A 266 11.65 -26.44 -18.28
C LYS A 266 11.90 -25.47 -17.15
N ILE A 267 11.70 -25.92 -15.91
CA ILE A 267 11.86 -25.11 -14.69
C ILE A 267 12.77 -25.92 -13.76
N HIS A 268 13.88 -25.32 -13.35
CA HIS A 268 14.81 -25.90 -12.39
C HIS A 268 14.93 -24.95 -11.19
N VAL A 269 14.78 -25.47 -9.97
CA VAL A 269 14.79 -24.66 -8.75
C VAL A 269 16.13 -24.83 -8.02
N ALA A 270 16.88 -23.73 -7.87
CA ALA A 270 18.07 -23.70 -7.02
C ALA A 270 17.80 -22.86 -5.77
N ARG A 271 17.91 -23.48 -4.57
CA ARG A 271 17.75 -22.77 -3.28
C ARG A 271 19.09 -22.20 -2.78
N ALA A 272 19.66 -21.28 -3.55
CA ALA A 272 20.95 -20.65 -3.27
C ALA A 272 20.96 -19.18 -3.69
N SER A 273 21.90 -18.39 -3.15
CA SER A 273 22.15 -17.01 -3.59
C SER A 273 23.15 -17.01 -4.73
N ILE A 274 23.04 -16.04 -5.66
CA ILE A 274 24.11 -15.76 -6.63
C ILE A 274 25.27 -15.10 -5.88
N VAL A 275 26.49 -15.59 -6.09
CA VAL A 275 27.73 -15.06 -5.49
C VAL A 275 28.52 -14.23 -6.51
N SER A 276 28.56 -14.67 -7.76
CA SER A 276 29.13 -13.94 -8.88
C SER A 276 28.52 -14.37 -10.21
N MET A 277 28.69 -13.54 -11.24
CA MET A 277 28.28 -13.81 -12.61
C MET A 277 29.46 -13.53 -13.53
N LYS A 278 29.77 -14.45 -14.46
CA LYS A 278 30.87 -14.30 -15.42
C LYS A 278 30.54 -15.00 -16.73
N GLU A 279 30.86 -14.39 -17.87
CA GLU A 279 30.49 -14.90 -19.20
C GLU A 279 28.97 -15.16 -19.25
N LYS A 280 28.51 -16.40 -19.42
CA LYS A 280 27.09 -16.78 -19.28
C LYS A 280 26.80 -17.64 -18.06
N ILE A 281 27.68 -17.66 -17.06
CA ILE A 281 27.63 -18.55 -15.90
C ILE A 281 27.33 -17.76 -14.62
N LEU A 282 26.33 -18.25 -13.87
CA LEU A 282 26.00 -17.81 -12.52
C LEU A 282 26.63 -18.80 -11.52
N HIS A 283 27.46 -18.30 -10.61
CA HIS A 283 28.04 -19.09 -9.52
C HIS A 283 27.19 -18.92 -8.26
N LEU A 284 26.70 -20.04 -7.71
CA LEU A 284 25.75 -20.04 -6.61
C LEU A 284 26.39 -20.41 -5.26
N SER A 285 25.78 -19.97 -4.16
CA SER A 285 26.31 -20.10 -2.79
C SER A 285 26.39 -21.54 -2.27
N ASN A 286 25.75 -22.49 -2.95
CA ASN A 286 25.85 -23.94 -2.76
C ASN A 286 26.93 -24.58 -3.65
N GLN A 287 27.81 -23.79 -4.27
CA GLN A 287 28.89 -24.18 -5.19
C GLN A 287 28.43 -24.72 -6.57
N SER A 288 27.12 -24.85 -6.83
CA SER A 288 26.63 -25.20 -8.17
C SER A 288 26.72 -24.02 -9.14
N GLN A 289 26.69 -24.31 -10.44
CA GLN A 289 26.75 -23.32 -11.51
C GLN A 289 25.53 -23.46 -12.42
N VAL A 290 25.05 -22.35 -12.97
CA VAL A 290 23.92 -22.32 -13.92
C VAL A 290 24.36 -21.50 -15.14
N ASN A 291 24.12 -22.00 -16.34
CA ASN A 291 24.32 -21.24 -17.58
C ASN A 291 23.02 -20.55 -17.99
N ALA A 292 23.08 -19.28 -18.40
CA ALA A 292 21.91 -18.53 -18.87
C ALA A 292 22.27 -17.45 -19.91
N ASP A 293 21.47 -17.32 -20.95
CA ASP A 293 21.55 -16.22 -21.92
C ASP A 293 20.98 -14.88 -21.39
N ALA A 294 20.11 -14.94 -20.37
CA ALA A 294 19.51 -13.78 -19.73
C ALA A 294 19.21 -14.04 -18.24
N VAL A 295 19.24 -12.98 -17.43
CA VAL A 295 18.93 -13.00 -15.99
C VAL A 295 17.93 -11.89 -15.68
N ILE A 296 16.75 -12.28 -15.21
CA ILE A 296 15.71 -11.35 -14.74
C ILE A 296 15.85 -11.17 -13.23
N PHE A 297 16.16 -9.96 -12.78
CA PHE A 297 16.17 -9.66 -11.36
C PHE A 297 14.73 -9.44 -10.85
N ALA A 298 14.18 -10.45 -10.19
CA ALA A 298 12.89 -10.40 -9.47
C ALA A 298 13.07 -10.06 -7.97
N THR A 299 14.10 -9.28 -7.66
CA THR A 299 14.59 -8.95 -6.31
C THR A 299 13.80 -7.84 -5.62
N GLY A 300 12.90 -7.15 -6.33
CA GLY A 300 11.95 -6.20 -5.77
C GLY A 300 12.41 -4.75 -5.85
N TRP A 301 12.12 -3.96 -4.83
CA TRP A 301 12.19 -2.50 -4.88
C TRP A 301 12.88 -1.95 -3.65
N GLU A 302 13.65 -0.87 -3.82
CA GLU A 302 14.34 -0.22 -2.72
C GLU A 302 13.36 0.49 -1.76
N PRO A 303 13.71 0.65 -0.47
CA PRO A 303 12.81 1.20 0.54
C PRO A 303 12.59 2.72 0.40
N ILE A 304 13.45 3.39 -0.37
CA ILE A 304 13.64 4.84 -0.35
C ILE A 304 12.64 5.54 -1.28
N THR A 305 11.45 5.87 -0.77
CA THR A 305 10.52 6.79 -1.47
C THR A 305 10.78 8.25 -1.08
N GLY A 306 12.03 8.70 -1.24
CA GLY A 306 12.51 9.98 -0.67
C GLY A 306 13.48 10.79 -1.54
N GLN A 307 13.91 10.30 -2.70
CA GLN A 307 15.01 10.89 -3.51
C GLN A 307 14.83 12.37 -3.92
N ILE A 308 13.61 12.91 -3.88
CA ILE A 308 13.31 14.33 -4.14
C ILE A 308 13.55 15.26 -2.92
N PHE A 309 13.80 14.70 -1.73
CA PHE A 309 14.07 15.44 -0.49
C PHE A 309 15.50 15.14 -0.02
N SER A 310 16.17 16.10 0.66
CA SER A 310 17.47 15.84 1.29
C SER A 310 17.33 14.89 2.50
N PRO A 311 18.39 14.19 2.93
CA PRO A 311 18.30 13.22 4.05
C PRO A 311 17.75 13.82 5.35
N GLU A 312 18.08 15.08 5.63
CA GLU A 312 17.63 15.82 6.83
C GLU A 312 16.12 16.11 6.75
N LEU A 313 15.65 16.50 5.55
CA LEU A 313 14.24 16.74 5.28
C LEU A 313 13.45 15.42 5.19
N GLN A 314 14.06 14.31 4.74
CA GLN A 314 13.46 12.97 4.82
C GLN A 314 13.19 12.56 6.27
N ALA A 315 14.16 12.77 7.18
CA ALA A 315 13.99 12.51 8.61
C ALA A 315 12.87 13.37 9.22
N GLU A 316 12.88 14.69 8.97
CA GLU A 316 11.84 15.62 9.46
C GLU A 316 10.43 15.24 8.95
N LEU A 317 10.34 14.73 7.73
CA LEU A 317 9.11 14.25 7.08
C LEU A 317 8.72 12.82 7.47
N GLY A 318 9.46 12.16 8.37
CA GLY A 318 9.16 10.80 8.81
C GLY A 318 9.30 9.76 7.70
N LEU A 319 10.17 9.99 6.72
CA LEU A 319 10.49 9.02 5.67
C LEU A 319 11.64 8.09 6.12
N PRO A 320 11.77 6.88 5.52
CA PRO A 320 12.88 5.98 5.82
C PRO A 320 14.25 6.60 5.51
N VAL A 321 15.06 6.76 6.55
CA VAL A 321 16.46 7.21 6.52
C VAL A 321 17.34 6.19 7.23
N LEU A 322 18.66 6.22 7.02
CA LEU A 322 19.57 5.32 7.76
C LEU A 322 19.51 5.65 9.27
N TRP A 323 19.51 4.64 10.14
CA TRP A 323 19.54 4.88 11.59
C TRP A 323 20.75 5.74 12.01
N ASP A 324 21.93 5.41 11.48
CA ASP A 324 23.20 6.09 11.72
C ASP A 324 23.25 7.52 11.13
N SER A 325 22.19 7.96 10.42
CA SER A 325 22.05 9.33 9.91
C SER A 325 21.13 10.22 10.76
N LEU A 326 20.46 9.66 11.78
CA LEU A 326 19.68 10.46 12.73
C LEU A 326 20.58 11.13 13.78
N PRO A 327 20.15 12.27 14.35
CA PRO A 327 20.74 12.79 15.58
C PRO A 327 20.54 11.79 16.72
N GLU A 328 21.58 11.54 17.54
CA GLU A 328 21.59 10.56 18.65
C GLU A 328 20.36 10.67 19.56
N ALA A 329 19.91 11.90 19.85
CA ALA A 329 18.73 12.15 20.69
C ALA A 329 17.41 11.66 20.05
N GLU A 330 17.26 11.79 18.72
CA GLU A 330 16.09 11.32 17.99
C GLU A 330 16.16 9.80 17.75
N GLU A 331 17.34 9.29 17.41
CA GLU A 331 17.61 7.85 17.30
C GLU A 331 17.22 7.12 18.59
N LYS A 332 17.66 7.65 19.74
CA LYS A 332 17.33 7.16 21.07
C LYS A 332 15.84 7.26 21.38
N TYR A 333 15.20 8.42 21.13
CA TYR A 333 13.77 8.62 21.33
C TYR A 333 12.95 7.55 20.58
N TRP A 334 13.24 7.34 19.29
CA TRP A 334 12.52 6.34 18.49
C TRP A 334 12.81 4.90 18.94
N LYS A 335 14.05 4.56 19.32
CA LYS A 335 14.40 3.22 19.83
C LYS A 335 13.70 2.91 21.17
N GLU A 336 13.65 3.86 22.09
CA GLU A 336 12.93 3.72 23.38
C GLU A 336 11.41 3.65 23.17
N LEU A 337 10.86 4.47 22.27
CA LEU A 337 9.43 4.51 21.96
C LEU A 337 8.95 3.24 21.24
N ASP A 338 9.68 2.77 20.24
CA ASP A 338 9.40 1.50 19.54
C ASP A 338 9.41 0.32 20.53
N ALA A 339 10.41 0.23 21.42
CA ALA A 339 10.48 -0.82 22.43
C ALA A 339 9.34 -0.75 23.46
N SER A 340 8.86 0.45 23.79
CA SER A 340 7.75 0.67 24.71
C SER A 340 6.41 0.25 24.11
N GLU A 341 6.14 0.61 22.86
CA GLU A 341 4.90 0.24 22.17
C GLU A 341 4.90 -1.22 21.68
N ASP A 342 6.06 -1.78 21.32
CA ASP A 342 6.21 -3.21 21.00
C ASP A 342 5.88 -4.11 22.19
N ARG A 343 6.28 -3.73 23.41
CA ARG A 343 5.85 -4.42 24.63
C ARG A 343 4.34 -4.37 24.83
N LYS A 344 3.70 -3.22 24.60
CA LYS A 344 2.23 -3.10 24.67
C LYS A 344 1.52 -3.95 23.61
N ILE A 345 2.13 -4.16 22.44
CA ILE A 345 1.63 -5.12 21.44
C ILE A 345 1.73 -6.57 21.92
N LEU A 346 2.80 -6.95 22.64
CA LEU A 346 2.90 -8.25 23.30
C LEU A 346 1.82 -8.40 24.38
N ASP A 347 1.70 -7.44 25.30
CA ASP A 347 0.71 -7.45 26.40
C ASP A 347 -0.74 -7.57 25.86
N LEU A 348 -1.03 -6.95 24.72
CA LEU A 348 -2.34 -6.99 24.05
C LEU A 348 -2.57 -8.25 23.18
N TYR A 349 -1.50 -8.93 22.77
CA TYR A 349 -1.53 -10.09 21.87
C TYR A 349 -0.38 -11.09 22.19
N PRO A 350 -0.44 -11.84 23.31
CA PRO A 350 0.61 -12.82 23.70
C PRO A 350 0.85 -13.96 22.69
N LEU A 351 0.02 -14.06 21.65
CA LEU A 351 0.29 -14.86 20.45
C LEU A 351 1.64 -14.50 19.79
N PHE A 352 2.10 -13.25 19.94
CA PHE A 352 3.35 -12.74 19.36
C PHE A 352 4.62 -13.02 20.20
N ASP A 353 4.49 -13.49 21.45
CA ASP A 353 5.65 -13.94 22.25
C ASP A 353 6.19 -15.28 21.71
N ASN A 354 5.28 -16.17 21.36
CA ASN A 354 5.59 -17.55 20.98
C ASN A 354 5.68 -17.70 19.46
N LEU A 355 6.51 -16.87 18.81
CA LEU A 355 6.83 -17.02 17.38
C LEU A 355 7.43 -18.41 17.13
N PRO A 356 6.80 -19.30 16.34
CA PRO A 356 7.20 -20.70 16.24
C PRO A 356 8.49 -20.93 15.42
N TYR A 357 9.10 -19.87 14.91
CA TYR A 357 10.40 -19.91 14.24
C TYR A 357 11.29 -18.76 14.70
N LYS A 358 12.58 -19.06 14.92
CA LYS A 358 13.64 -18.05 14.92
C LYS A 358 13.80 -17.54 13.49
N TYR A 359 13.08 -16.49 13.11
CA TYR A 359 13.36 -15.75 11.90
C TYR A 359 14.79 -15.22 11.95
N THR A 360 15.55 -15.36 10.86
CA THR A 360 16.79 -14.60 10.68
C THR A 360 16.40 -13.13 10.65
N GLN A 361 16.63 -12.41 11.73
CA GLN A 361 16.45 -10.97 11.74
C GLN A 361 17.58 -10.38 10.89
N GLN A 362 17.28 -10.01 9.64
CA GLN A 362 18.09 -8.98 9.01
C GLN A 362 17.96 -7.71 9.85
N GLU A 363 19.11 -7.14 10.19
CA GLU A 363 19.22 -5.78 10.68
C GLU A 363 18.62 -4.87 9.61
N VAL A 364 17.88 -3.86 10.06
CA VAL A 364 17.23 -2.91 9.16
C VAL A 364 18.03 -1.63 9.25
N GLU A 365 18.86 -1.39 8.24
CA GLU A 365 19.72 -0.20 8.12
C GLU A 365 18.90 1.11 8.20
N TYR A 366 17.62 1.04 7.79
CA TYR A 366 16.70 2.17 7.71
C TYR A 366 15.65 2.20 8.83
N THR A 367 15.20 3.40 9.17
CA THR A 367 14.01 3.67 9.99
C THR A 367 12.72 3.23 9.26
N PRO A 368 11.66 2.86 9.99
CA PRO A 368 10.33 2.70 9.40
C PRO A 368 9.70 4.07 9.12
N PHE A 369 8.72 4.14 8.21
CA PHE A 369 7.91 5.34 7.98
C PHE A 369 7.28 5.84 9.30
N ARG A 370 7.59 7.08 9.69
CA ARG A 370 7.07 7.76 10.89
C ARG A 370 5.84 8.62 10.59
N LEU A 371 4.91 8.09 9.79
CA LEU A 371 3.73 8.82 9.31
C LEU A 371 2.47 8.45 10.11
N PHE A 372 1.87 9.43 10.80
CA PHE A 372 0.57 9.25 11.47
C PHE A 372 -0.52 8.97 10.44
N ARG A 373 -1.40 8.01 10.75
CA ARG A 373 -2.35 7.40 9.80
C ARG A 373 -1.71 6.90 8.48
N SER A 374 -0.39 6.68 8.46
CA SER A 374 0.40 6.43 7.24
C SER A 374 0.28 7.51 6.16
N LEU A 375 -0.12 8.74 6.56
CA LEU A 375 -0.42 9.86 5.66
C LEU A 375 0.35 11.14 6.00
N VAL A 376 0.50 11.50 7.28
CA VAL A 376 1.04 12.82 7.68
C VAL A 376 2.29 12.73 8.58
N PRO A 377 3.30 13.57 8.36
CA PRO A 377 4.43 13.71 9.29
C PRO A 377 3.94 14.39 10.58
N PRO A 378 4.07 13.76 11.77
CA PRO A 378 3.60 14.31 13.04
C PRO A 378 4.15 15.72 13.34
N SER A 379 5.41 15.96 12.96
CA SER A 379 6.17 17.21 13.07
C SER A 379 5.52 18.42 12.40
N LEU A 380 4.81 18.25 11.28
CA LEU A 380 4.28 19.37 10.48
C LEU A 380 2.74 19.50 10.56
N THR A 381 2.10 18.83 11.52
CA THR A 381 0.64 18.84 11.68
C THR A 381 0.05 20.19 12.09
N ALA A 382 0.88 21.13 12.56
CA ALA A 382 0.49 22.52 12.80
C ALA A 382 0.20 23.30 11.50
N ASP A 383 0.98 23.05 10.45
CA ASP A 383 0.96 23.78 9.16
C ASP A 383 -0.05 23.20 8.17
N ARG A 384 -0.33 21.88 8.23
CA ARG A 384 -1.31 21.18 7.37
C ARG A 384 -1.06 21.43 5.87
N ASN A 385 0.21 21.35 5.46
CA ASN A 385 0.69 21.68 4.11
C ASN A 385 1.32 20.50 3.33
N ILE A 386 1.44 19.31 3.92
CA ILE A 386 1.98 18.11 3.24
C ILE A 386 1.30 16.80 3.67
N VAL A 387 1.12 15.89 2.72
CA VAL A 387 0.66 14.50 2.89
C VAL A 387 1.44 13.53 1.99
N PHE A 388 1.56 12.28 2.41
CA PHE A 388 2.13 11.18 1.64
C PHE A 388 1.06 10.12 1.36
N LEU A 389 0.78 9.84 0.09
CA LEU A 389 -0.28 8.92 -0.32
C LEU A 389 0.30 7.57 -0.76
N GLY A 390 -0.52 6.52 -0.67
CA GLY A 390 -0.14 5.17 -1.09
C GLY A 390 0.96 4.50 -0.25
N LYS A 391 1.31 5.04 0.93
CA LYS A 391 2.44 4.54 1.73
C LYS A 391 2.15 3.29 2.57
N LEU A 392 0.91 2.77 2.54
CA LEU A 392 0.50 1.53 3.20
C LEU A 392 0.31 0.38 2.18
N GLY A 393 1.11 -0.69 2.31
CA GLY A 393 0.98 -1.90 1.50
C GLY A 393 -0.29 -2.68 1.83
N ASN A 394 -1.23 -2.74 0.89
CA ASN A 394 -2.58 -3.29 1.09
C ASN A 394 -3.12 -3.95 -0.20
N VAL A 395 -4.34 -4.46 -0.13
CA VAL A 395 -4.98 -5.30 -1.17
C VAL A 395 -6.31 -4.75 -1.71
N GLN A 396 -6.75 -3.57 -1.25
CA GLN A 396 -7.95 -2.86 -1.72
C GLN A 396 -7.54 -1.43 -2.13
N GLN A 397 -6.63 -1.36 -3.11
CA GLN A 397 -5.83 -0.17 -3.37
C GLN A 397 -6.63 1.06 -3.78
N THR A 398 -7.70 0.90 -4.58
CA THR A 398 -8.60 1.98 -5.00
C THR A 398 -9.48 2.48 -3.88
N SER A 399 -10.15 1.59 -3.13
CA SER A 399 -10.97 1.98 -1.98
C SER A 399 -10.14 2.67 -0.89
N LEU A 400 -8.92 2.19 -0.63
CA LEU A 400 -8.01 2.91 0.27
C LEU A 400 -7.52 4.24 -0.34
N ALA A 401 -7.31 4.33 -1.65
CA ALA A 401 -6.92 5.58 -2.30
C ALA A 401 -8.00 6.66 -2.18
N GLU A 402 -9.28 6.34 -2.41
CA GLU A 402 -10.41 7.27 -2.23
C GLU A 402 -10.54 7.75 -0.78
N ILE A 403 -10.36 6.85 0.20
CA ILE A 403 -10.46 7.19 1.62
C ILE A 403 -9.23 7.96 2.10
N ASN A 404 -8.03 7.59 1.65
CA ASN A 404 -6.80 8.36 1.88
C ASN A 404 -6.91 9.77 1.31
N ALA A 405 -7.48 9.91 0.10
CA ALA A 405 -7.71 11.20 -0.54
C ALA A 405 -8.68 12.06 0.29
N LEU A 406 -9.87 11.54 0.62
CA LEU A 406 -10.87 12.25 1.44
C LEU A 406 -10.32 12.65 2.82
N TRP A 407 -9.63 11.75 3.53
CA TRP A 407 -8.99 12.07 4.80
C TRP A 407 -7.90 13.14 4.63
N SER A 408 -7.08 13.04 3.58
CA SER A 408 -5.97 13.97 3.32
C SER A 408 -6.46 15.37 2.96
N VAL A 409 -7.45 15.49 2.06
CA VAL A 409 -8.05 16.81 1.72
C VAL A 409 -8.73 17.40 2.96
N ALA A 410 -9.48 16.61 3.73
CA ALA A 410 -10.08 17.07 4.97
C ALA A 410 -9.05 17.49 6.05
N TYR A 411 -7.89 16.82 6.12
CA TYR A 411 -6.76 17.22 6.96
C TYR A 411 -6.18 18.57 6.50
N LEU A 412 -5.82 18.67 5.22
CA LEU A 412 -5.18 19.83 4.59
C LEU A 412 -6.05 21.08 4.66
N GLU A 413 -7.35 20.96 4.38
CA GLU A 413 -8.32 22.08 4.40
C GLU A 413 -8.76 22.49 5.82
N GLY A 414 -8.28 21.83 6.88
CA GLY A 414 -8.65 22.16 8.26
C GLY A 414 -10.02 21.62 8.72
N LEU A 415 -10.66 20.80 7.88
CA LEU A 415 -11.99 20.22 8.10
C LEU A 415 -11.96 19.06 9.13
N LEU A 416 -10.81 18.40 9.31
CA LEU A 416 -10.60 17.43 10.39
C LEU A 416 -10.25 18.12 11.72
N PRO A 417 -11.03 17.88 12.79
CA PRO A 417 -10.73 18.33 14.15
C PRO A 417 -9.68 17.40 14.79
N LEU A 418 -8.42 17.52 14.36
CA LEU A 418 -7.29 16.71 14.84
C LEU A 418 -7.21 16.67 16.38
N GLU A 419 -7.58 17.78 17.02
CA GLU A 419 -7.56 18.01 18.46
C GLU A 419 -8.54 17.09 19.22
N ARG A 420 -9.46 16.43 18.51
CA ARG A 420 -10.35 15.37 19.02
C ARG A 420 -9.86 13.96 18.72
N LEU A 421 -8.96 13.81 17.76
CA LEU A 421 -8.41 12.53 17.32
C LEU A 421 -7.14 12.18 18.10
N VAL A 422 -6.35 13.20 18.45
CA VAL A 422 -5.04 13.05 19.10
C VAL A 422 -4.70 14.35 19.87
N SER A 423 -4.05 14.21 21.04
CA SER A 423 -3.80 15.34 21.95
C SER A 423 -2.57 16.17 21.59
N ASP A 424 -1.53 15.53 21.05
CA ASP A 424 -0.18 16.09 20.89
C ASP A 424 0.65 15.26 19.88
N GLN A 425 1.79 15.80 19.48
CA GLN A 425 2.72 15.11 18.57
C GLN A 425 3.28 13.81 19.15
N ASP A 426 3.54 13.74 20.47
CA ASP A 426 3.98 12.48 21.09
C ASP A 426 2.88 11.40 21.06
N ALA A 427 1.60 11.78 21.07
CA ALA A 427 0.48 10.85 20.95
C ALA A 427 0.37 10.30 19.51
N MET A 428 0.65 11.12 18.50
CA MET A 428 0.84 10.66 17.12
C MET A 428 2.04 9.69 17.03
N ASN A 429 3.20 10.06 17.59
CA ASN A 429 4.40 9.23 17.58
C ASN A 429 4.20 7.88 18.29
N ARG A 430 3.52 7.88 19.45
CA ARG A 430 3.09 6.66 20.17
C ARG A 430 2.21 5.75 19.31
N GLU A 431 1.31 6.30 18.51
CA GLU A 431 0.49 5.49 17.60
C GLU A 431 1.31 4.95 16.42
N VAL A 432 2.14 5.80 15.80
CA VAL A 432 3.07 5.43 14.71
C VAL A 432 3.97 4.26 15.11
N ALA A 433 4.58 4.32 16.30
CA ALA A 433 5.40 3.25 16.84
C ALA A 433 4.58 1.97 17.11
N ARG A 434 3.38 2.09 17.68
CA ARG A 434 2.48 0.95 17.96
C ARG A 434 2.01 0.23 16.70
N VAL A 435 1.61 0.97 15.67
CA VAL A 435 1.24 0.43 14.36
C VAL A 435 2.45 -0.26 13.72
N SER A 436 3.63 0.39 13.74
CA SER A 436 4.87 -0.17 13.21
C SER A 436 5.27 -1.48 13.92
N ALA A 437 5.16 -1.54 15.26
CA ALA A 437 5.42 -2.73 16.04
C ALA A 437 4.45 -3.88 15.72
N PHE A 438 3.15 -3.59 15.65
CA PHE A 438 2.15 -4.58 15.22
C PHE A 438 2.47 -5.13 13.83
N MET A 439 2.70 -4.26 12.85
CA MET A 439 2.99 -4.66 11.46
C MET A 439 4.29 -5.47 11.36
N LYS A 440 5.35 -5.07 12.08
CA LYS A 440 6.64 -5.79 12.16
C LYS A 440 6.52 -7.19 12.76
N ARG A 441 5.58 -7.41 13.68
CA ARG A 441 5.26 -8.73 14.26
C ARG A 441 4.32 -9.55 13.38
N ARG A 442 3.38 -8.88 12.72
CA ARG A 442 2.38 -9.43 11.82
C ARG A 442 2.95 -9.88 10.46
N TYR A 443 3.98 -9.20 9.97
CA TYR A 443 4.61 -9.41 8.66
C TYR A 443 6.15 -9.40 8.77
N PRO A 444 6.77 -10.39 9.43
CA PRO A 444 8.16 -10.31 9.91
C PRO A 444 9.23 -10.15 8.83
N GLY A 445 8.92 -10.49 7.56
CA GLY A 445 9.80 -10.34 6.39
C GLY A 445 9.55 -9.09 5.53
N ARG A 446 8.60 -8.22 5.90
CA ARG A 446 8.36 -6.90 5.28
C ARG A 446 8.56 -5.81 6.32
N ARG A 447 9.78 -5.30 6.41
CA ARG A 447 10.19 -4.30 7.41
C ARG A 447 10.36 -2.88 6.86
N ASN A 448 10.39 -2.73 5.53
CA ASN A 448 10.60 -1.45 4.85
C ASN A 448 9.33 -0.66 4.50
N ILE A 449 8.20 -1.35 4.35
CA ILE A 449 6.91 -0.76 3.98
C ILE A 449 5.90 -1.24 5.03
N PRO A 450 5.12 -0.37 5.67
CA PRO A 450 4.04 -0.79 6.55
C PRO A 450 3.01 -1.58 5.75
N LEU A 451 2.60 -2.75 6.25
CA LEU A 451 1.65 -3.65 5.58
C LEU A 451 0.37 -3.79 6.39
N ALA A 452 -0.76 -3.63 5.71
CA ALA A 452 -2.09 -4.00 6.16
C ALA A 452 -2.77 -4.80 5.04
N LEU A 453 -2.17 -5.93 4.64
CA LEU A 453 -2.74 -6.77 3.58
C LEU A 453 -4.06 -7.40 4.00
N LEU A 454 -4.12 -7.81 5.26
CA LEU A 454 -5.35 -8.30 5.84
C LEU A 454 -6.10 -7.13 6.49
N GLU A 455 -5.44 -6.31 7.32
CA GLU A 455 -6.04 -5.28 8.18
C GLU A 455 -6.56 -4.00 7.46
N VAL A 456 -6.58 -3.98 6.11
CA VAL A 456 -6.97 -2.79 5.32
C VAL A 456 -8.39 -2.30 5.62
N ARG A 457 -9.35 -3.19 5.88
CA ARG A 457 -10.74 -2.78 6.18
C ARG A 457 -10.80 -1.94 7.45
N ASP A 458 -10.17 -2.40 8.52
CA ASP A 458 -10.17 -1.69 9.80
C ASP A 458 -9.33 -0.40 9.77
N TRP A 459 -8.33 -0.35 8.89
CA TRP A 459 -7.62 0.88 8.55
C TRP A 459 -8.53 1.90 7.85
N MET A 460 -9.29 1.47 6.84
CA MET A 460 -10.30 2.32 6.20
C MET A 460 -11.35 2.79 7.21
N ASP A 461 -11.92 1.88 8.00
CA ASP A 461 -12.91 2.20 9.05
C ASP A 461 -12.35 3.17 10.11
N MET A 462 -11.04 3.16 10.39
CA MET A 462 -10.38 4.14 11.27
C MET A 462 -10.39 5.54 10.64
N LEU A 463 -9.98 5.67 9.38
CA LEU A 463 -10.03 6.94 8.64
C LEU A 463 -11.47 7.47 8.48
N LEU A 464 -12.45 6.57 8.30
CA LEU A 464 -13.87 6.93 8.26
C LEU A 464 -14.40 7.42 9.62
N ARG A 465 -13.93 6.84 10.74
CA ARG A 465 -14.24 7.34 12.09
C ARG A 465 -13.64 8.72 12.35
N ASP A 466 -12.43 9.00 11.85
CA ASP A 466 -11.81 10.33 11.94
C ASP A 466 -12.62 11.40 11.16
N LEU A 467 -13.06 11.04 9.95
CA LEU A 467 -13.99 11.82 9.13
C LEU A 467 -15.39 11.94 9.78
N GLY A 468 -15.73 11.06 10.74
CA GLY A 468 -17.03 11.00 11.38
C GLY A 468 -18.18 10.57 10.46
N VAL A 469 -17.87 9.77 9.43
CA VAL A 469 -18.84 9.15 8.52
C VAL A 469 -19.08 7.68 8.91
N ARG A 470 -20.09 7.01 8.33
CA ARG A 470 -20.46 5.65 8.76
C ARG A 470 -19.47 4.60 8.25
N THR A 471 -19.08 3.67 9.13
CA THR A 471 -18.23 2.51 8.78
C THR A 471 -19.04 1.28 8.37
N ASP A 472 -20.32 1.20 8.73
CA ASP A 472 -21.20 0.09 8.38
C ASP A 472 -21.73 0.25 6.94
N ARG A 473 -20.79 0.25 5.97
CA ARG A 473 -21.06 0.60 4.57
C ARG A 473 -22.03 -0.34 3.89
N ASN A 474 -21.93 -1.65 4.15
CA ASN A 474 -22.82 -2.65 3.55
C ASN A 474 -24.24 -2.53 4.10
N ARG A 475 -24.38 -2.19 5.40
CA ARG A 475 -25.66 -1.82 5.99
C ARG A 475 -26.19 -0.50 5.44
N LEU A 476 -25.36 0.54 5.29
CA LEU A 476 -25.76 1.83 4.73
C LEU A 476 -26.24 1.70 3.28
N ALA A 477 -25.54 0.91 2.46
CA ALA A 477 -25.96 0.58 1.09
C ALA A 477 -27.31 -0.16 1.08
N TRP A 478 -27.55 -1.08 2.02
CA TRP A 478 -28.85 -1.72 2.18
C TRP A 478 -29.96 -0.72 2.61
N GLU A 479 -29.68 0.18 3.56
CA GLU A 479 -30.62 1.21 4.02
C GLU A 479 -30.97 2.25 2.94
N ARG A 480 -30.04 2.53 2.01
CA ARG A 480 -30.22 3.37 0.82
C ARG A 480 -30.90 2.63 -0.36
N SER A 481 -30.97 1.29 -0.35
CA SER A 481 -31.49 0.52 -1.49
C SER A 481 -33.01 0.63 -1.66
N ALA A 482 -33.48 0.73 -2.93
CA ALA A 482 -34.91 0.79 -3.24
C ALA A 482 -35.68 -0.46 -2.78
N ASN A 483 -35.03 -1.63 -2.78
CA ASN A 483 -35.61 -2.91 -2.38
C ASN A 483 -35.53 -3.19 -0.85
N ARG A 484 -35.44 -2.13 -0.02
CA ARG A 484 -35.36 -2.25 1.45
C ARG A 484 -36.67 -2.75 2.06
N VAL A 485 -36.82 -4.07 2.17
CA VAL A 485 -37.91 -4.69 2.94
C VAL A 485 -37.59 -4.64 4.42
N PHE A 486 -38.46 -4.03 5.24
CA PHE A 486 -38.38 -4.05 6.70
C PHE A 486 -38.46 -5.49 7.25
N GLY A 487 -37.30 -6.14 7.37
CA GLY A 487 -37.13 -7.35 8.16
C GLY A 487 -37.17 -7.01 9.66
N TRP A 488 -37.55 -8.00 10.46
CA TRP A 488 -37.64 -7.86 11.92
C TRP A 488 -36.36 -7.24 12.51
N TRP A 489 -36.52 -6.17 13.28
CA TRP A 489 -35.47 -5.48 14.06
C TRP A 489 -34.20 -5.09 13.28
N GLY A 490 -34.30 -4.86 11.96
CA GLY A 490 -33.15 -4.46 11.13
C GLY A 490 -32.16 -5.59 10.82
N LEU A 491 -32.50 -6.84 11.15
CA LEU A 491 -31.61 -8.01 10.98
C LEU A 491 -31.06 -8.15 9.55
N LYS A 492 -31.81 -7.76 8.52
CA LYS A 492 -31.33 -7.78 7.12
C LYS A 492 -30.15 -6.83 6.86
N GLY A 493 -30.17 -5.63 7.45
CA GLY A 493 -29.05 -4.69 7.37
C GLY A 493 -27.82 -5.18 8.14
N TRP A 494 -28.02 -5.82 9.29
CA TRP A 494 -26.95 -6.49 10.03
C TRP A 494 -26.36 -7.68 9.26
N MET A 495 -27.20 -8.53 8.67
CA MET A 495 -26.74 -9.64 7.81
C MET A 495 -25.97 -9.14 6.59
N ALA A 496 -26.39 -8.04 5.97
CA ALA A 496 -25.62 -7.42 4.89
C ALA A 496 -24.22 -7.00 5.37
N GLU A 497 -24.12 -6.35 6.53
CA GLU A 497 -22.86 -5.86 7.09
C GLU A 497 -21.81 -6.95 7.37
N TRP A 498 -22.25 -8.11 7.85
CA TRP A 498 -21.37 -9.20 8.27
C TRP A 498 -21.12 -10.27 7.18
N PHE A 499 -21.98 -10.38 6.16
CA PHE A 499 -21.93 -11.49 5.20
C PHE A 499 -21.89 -11.10 3.72
N LYS A 500 -22.03 -9.80 3.35
CA LYS A 500 -21.71 -9.37 1.99
C LYS A 500 -20.21 -9.08 1.81
N PRO A 501 -19.66 -9.29 0.60
CA PRO A 501 -18.35 -8.75 0.24
C PRO A 501 -18.30 -7.22 0.39
N TYR A 502 -17.11 -6.70 0.67
CA TYR A 502 -16.87 -5.26 0.80
C TYR A 502 -16.30 -4.72 -0.52
N GLU A 503 -17.20 -4.52 -1.48
CA GLU A 503 -16.94 -4.04 -2.84
C GLU A 503 -16.84 -2.50 -2.88
N PRO A 504 -16.01 -1.89 -3.74
CA PRO A 504 -15.80 -0.44 -3.79
C PRO A 504 -17.09 0.41 -3.84
N VAL A 505 -18.13 -0.09 -4.49
CA VAL A 505 -19.44 0.60 -4.62
C VAL A 505 -20.10 0.94 -3.27
N VAL A 506 -19.78 0.25 -2.16
CA VAL A 506 -20.32 0.60 -0.82
C VAL A 506 -19.75 1.93 -0.28
N TYR A 507 -18.71 2.47 -0.92
CA TYR A 507 -18.14 3.78 -0.65
C TYR A 507 -18.64 4.88 -1.61
N LYS A 508 -19.52 4.57 -2.58
CA LYS A 508 -20.04 5.55 -3.56
C LYS A 508 -20.72 6.73 -2.86
N GLY A 509 -20.31 7.96 -3.22
CA GLY A 509 -20.83 9.21 -2.66
C GLY A 509 -20.32 9.59 -1.26
N ILE A 510 -19.22 8.98 -0.78
CA ILE A 510 -18.68 9.24 0.57
C ILE A 510 -18.16 10.67 0.78
N ILE A 511 -17.73 11.35 -0.30
CA ILE A 511 -17.36 12.78 -0.26
C ILE A 511 -18.59 13.63 0.09
N GLY A 512 -19.74 13.37 -0.55
CA GLY A 512 -21.02 14.00 -0.22
C GLY A 512 -21.46 13.73 1.22
N GLU A 513 -21.35 12.48 1.68
CA GLU A 513 -21.67 12.09 3.07
C GLU A 513 -20.82 12.86 4.11
N PHE A 514 -19.55 13.14 3.80
CA PHE A 514 -18.68 13.97 4.66
C PHE A 514 -19.04 15.46 4.63
N LEU A 515 -19.38 16.00 3.45
CA LEU A 515 -19.79 17.41 3.28
C LEU A 515 -21.16 17.70 3.94
N GLU A 516 -22.14 16.79 3.81
CA GLU A 516 -23.42 16.85 4.54
C GLU A 516 -23.19 16.90 6.07
N ARG A 517 -22.32 16.02 6.58
CA ARG A 517 -21.94 15.94 7.99
C ARG A 517 -21.22 17.21 8.48
N LEU A 518 -20.44 17.89 7.64
CA LEU A 518 -19.85 19.19 7.96
C LEU A 518 -20.93 20.29 8.05
N GLY A 519 -21.87 20.35 7.11
CA GLY A 519 -22.97 21.32 7.14
C GLY A 519 -23.82 21.20 8.41
N GLN A 520 -24.21 19.96 8.77
CA GLN A 520 -24.94 19.67 10.01
C GLN A 520 -24.18 20.14 11.26
N GLN A 521 -22.87 19.89 11.35
CA GLN A 521 -22.04 20.36 12.49
C GLN A 521 -21.88 21.87 12.56
N ASP A 522 -22.18 22.61 11.50
CA ASP A 522 -22.15 24.07 11.49
C ASP A 522 -23.49 24.68 11.86
N ASP A 523 -24.62 24.05 11.49
CA ASP A 523 -25.95 24.50 11.91
C ASP A 523 -26.24 24.15 13.38
N ASP A 524 -25.75 23.01 13.87
CA ASP A 524 -25.73 22.64 15.30
C ASP A 524 -24.92 23.61 16.19
N LYS A 525 -24.00 24.39 15.59
CA LYS A 525 -23.23 25.46 16.28
C LYS A 525 -23.88 26.83 16.20
N LYS A 526 -24.76 27.08 15.22
CA LYS A 526 -25.50 28.36 15.07
C LYS A 526 -26.78 28.38 15.90
N THR A 527 -27.22 27.20 16.37
CA THR A 527 -28.45 26.99 17.15
C THR A 527 -28.19 26.77 18.65
N ARG A 528 -26.96 27.05 19.11
CA ARG A 528 -26.51 26.99 20.51
C ARG A 528 -25.83 28.29 20.92
#